data_AF-A0A1B1CHY6-F1
#
_entry.id   AF-A0A1B1CHY6-F1
#
_cell.length_a   1.000
_cell.length_b   1.000
_cell.length_c   1.000
_cell.angle_alpha   90.00
_cell.angle_beta   90.00
_cell.angle_gamma   90.00
#
_symmetry.space_group_name_H-M   'P 1'
#
loop_
_entity.id
_entity.type
_entity.pdbx_description
1 polymer ?
#
loop_
_entity_poly.entity_id
_entity_poly.type
_entity_poly.pdbx_seq_one_letter_code
_entity_poly.pdbx_strand_id
1 'polypeptide(L)'
;MSPSLDPQAATARRGLTQIQGQYLAFIYAYSRIFKQPPAEADMRRHFGVTAPSVHQMVLTLEKAGFISRVPGAARSIQLLIPPEALPILR
;
A
#
# COMPACT_ATOMS: atom_id res chain seq x y z
N MET A 1 8.66 19.54 -19.42
CA MET A 1 8.91 18.15 -19.00
C MET A 1 7.57 17.48 -18.85
N SER A 2 7.11 16.81 -19.91
CA SER A 2 5.85 16.08 -19.91
C SER A 2 5.94 14.94 -18.89
N PRO A 3 4.93 14.72 -18.02
CA PRO A 3 4.87 13.47 -17.29
C PRO A 3 4.46 12.43 -18.32
N SER A 4 5.43 11.69 -18.86
CA SER A 4 5.14 10.39 -19.46
C SER A 4 4.62 9.54 -18.31
N LEU A 5 3.31 9.61 -18.08
CA LEU A 5 2.62 8.69 -17.19
C LEU A 5 2.82 7.33 -17.79
N ASP A 6 3.74 6.56 -17.21
CA ASP A 6 3.99 5.19 -17.63
C ASP A 6 2.64 4.48 -17.76
N PRO A 7 2.32 3.88 -18.91
CA PRO A 7 1.02 3.25 -19.13
C PRO A 7 0.73 2.18 -18.07
N GLN A 8 1.77 1.61 -17.45
CA GLN A 8 1.70 0.71 -16.31
C GLN A 8 1.10 1.37 -15.06
N ALA A 9 1.48 2.62 -14.74
CA ALA A 9 0.99 3.35 -13.57
C ALA A 9 -0.47 3.77 -13.73
N ALA A 10 -0.86 4.20 -14.94
CA ALA A 10 -2.26 4.51 -15.26
C ALA A 10 -3.16 3.27 -15.21
N THR A 11 -2.65 2.11 -15.65
CA THR A 11 -3.36 0.84 -15.59
C THR A 11 -3.49 0.33 -14.15
N ALA A 12 -2.42 0.41 -13.36
CA ALA A 12 -2.44 0.05 -11.95
C ALA A 12 -3.47 0.89 -11.17
N ARG A 13 -3.57 2.19 -11.43
CA ARG A 13 -4.58 3.08 -10.84
C ARG A 13 -6.02 2.67 -11.15
N ARG A 14 -6.30 2.19 -12.36
CA ARG A 14 -7.66 1.77 -12.76
C ARG A 14 -8.11 0.48 -12.06
N GLY A 15 -7.18 -0.34 -11.57
CA GLY A 15 -7.48 -1.58 -10.85
C GLY A 15 -7.63 -1.40 -9.33
N LEU A 16 -7.25 -0.24 -8.78
CA LEU A 16 -7.28 0.02 -7.35
C LEU A 16 -8.64 0.54 -6.89
N THR A 17 -9.19 -0.09 -5.85
CA THR A 17 -10.28 0.56 -5.11
C THR A 17 -9.74 1.75 -4.31
N GLN A 18 -10.61 2.69 -3.97
CA GLN A 18 -10.23 3.86 -3.18
C GLN A 18 -9.53 3.48 -1.87
N ILE A 19 -10.04 2.45 -1.17
CA ILE A 19 -9.48 2.02 0.12
C ILE A 19 -8.15 1.28 -0.06
N GLN A 20 -7.99 0.46 -1.11
CA GLN A 20 -6.70 -0.17 -1.43
C GLN A 20 -5.64 0.88 -1.72
N GLY A 21 -5.99 1.88 -2.52
CA GLY A 21 -5.10 3.00 -2.84
C GLY A 21 -4.64 3.76 -1.60
N GLN A 22 -5.53 4.01 -0.62
CA GLN A 22 -5.16 4.65 0.65
C GLN A 22 -4.17 3.82 1.47
N TYR A 23 -4.37 2.50 1.55
CA TYR A 23 -3.43 1.61 2.26
C TYR A 23 -2.05 1.63 1.58
N LEU A 24 -2.00 1.58 0.25
CA LEU A 24 -0.74 1.61 -0.50
C LEU A 24 -0.03 2.97 -0.34
N ALA A 25 -0.78 4.07 -0.37
CA ALA A 25 -0.25 5.41 -0.13
C ALA A 25 0.30 5.55 1.30
N PHE A 26 -0.38 4.97 2.30
CA PHE A 26 0.09 4.95 3.68
C PHE A 26 1.39 4.15 3.81
N ILE A 27 1.46 2.94 3.24
CA ILE A 27 2.67 2.09 3.25
C ILE A 27 3.86 2.86 2.65
N TYR A 28 3.65 3.55 1.53
CA TYR A 28 4.68 4.37 0.90
C TYR A 28 5.13 5.51 1.81
N ALA A 29 4.19 6.34 2.28
CA ALA A 29 4.50 7.50 3.11
C ALA A 29 5.21 7.10 4.41
N TYR A 30 4.72 6.06 5.08
CA TYR A 30 5.33 5.52 6.30
C TYR A 30 6.78 5.08 6.04
N SER A 31 7.01 4.31 4.97
CA SER A 31 8.35 3.83 4.60
C SER A 31 9.30 4.98 4.27
N ARG A 32 8.80 6.06 3.65
CA ARG A 32 9.59 7.25 3.32
C ARG A 32 10.03 8.04 4.56
N ILE A 33 9.12 8.18 5.54
CA ILE A 33 9.33 8.94 6.78
C ILE A 33 10.19 8.14 7.77
N PHE A 34 9.79 6.90 8.07
CA PHE A 34 10.39 6.08 9.12
C PHE A 34 11.53 5.17 8.63
N LYS A 35 11.82 5.17 7.32
CA LYS A 35 12.82 4.28 6.68
C LYS A 35 12.58 2.79 6.94
N GLN A 36 11.35 2.44 7.29
CA GLN A 36 10.93 1.09 7.63
C GLN A 36 9.46 0.92 7.22
N PRO A 37 9.04 -0.24 6.68
CA PRO A 37 7.65 -0.48 6.35
C PRO A 37 6.78 -0.60 7.62
N PRO A 38 5.48 -0.25 7.52
CA PRO A 38 4.56 -0.35 8.65
C PRO A 38 4.30 -1.81 9.03
N ALA A 39 4.00 -2.04 10.31
CA ALA A 39 3.33 -3.26 10.76
C ALA A 39 1.80 -3.12 10.60
N GLU A 40 1.07 -4.23 10.69
CA GLU A 40 -0.40 -4.19 10.73
C GLU A 40 -0.93 -3.32 11.87
N ALA A 41 -0.23 -3.27 13.01
CA ALA A 41 -0.58 -2.42 14.14
C ALA A 41 -0.54 -0.91 13.80
N ASP A 42 0.42 -0.46 12.99
CA ASP A 42 0.53 0.92 12.54
C ASP A 42 -0.67 1.31 11.67
N MET A 43 -1.06 0.41 10.74
CA MET A 43 -2.24 0.58 9.89
C MET A 43 -3.53 0.60 10.70
N ARG A 44 -3.68 -0.29 11.68
CA ARG A 44 -4.84 -0.29 12.59
C ARG A 44 -4.97 1.05 13.31
N ARG A 45 -3.86 1.58 13.84
CA ARG A 45 -3.84 2.86 14.55
C ARG A 45 -4.16 4.03 13.62
N HIS A 46 -3.63 4.02 12.39
CA HIS A 46 -3.84 5.10 11.44
C HIS A 46 -5.28 5.13 10.89
N PHE A 47 -5.80 3.98 10.46
CA PHE A 47 -7.13 3.87 9.85
C PHE A 47 -8.27 3.68 10.85
N GLY A 48 -7.97 3.45 12.13
CA GLY A 48 -8.99 3.24 13.17
C GLY A 48 -9.78 1.94 12.98
N VAL A 49 -9.18 0.92 12.38
CA VAL A 49 -9.85 -0.35 12.05
C VAL A 49 -9.37 -1.51 12.92
N THR A 50 -10.12 -2.62 12.89
CA THR A 50 -9.80 -3.83 13.65
C THR A 50 -8.61 -4.60 13.06
N ALA A 51 -7.97 -5.45 13.87
CA ALA A 51 -6.90 -6.34 13.41
C ALA A 51 -7.33 -7.25 12.25
N PRO A 52 -8.48 -7.95 12.32
CA PRO A 52 -8.97 -8.74 11.20
C PRO A 52 -9.13 -7.91 9.92
N SER A 53 -9.63 -6.67 10.01
CA SER A 53 -9.82 -5.81 8.83
C SER A 53 -8.51 -5.46 8.13
N VAL A 54 -7.48 -5.07 8.90
CA VAL A 54 -6.14 -4.80 8.31
C VAL A 54 -5.55 -6.06 7.72
N HIS A 55 -5.63 -7.18 8.44
CA HIS A 55 -5.08 -8.43 7.96
C HIS A 55 -5.71 -8.84 6.62
N GLN A 56 -7.04 -8.76 6.51
CA GLN A 56 -7.75 -9.04 5.25
C GLN A 56 -7.39 -8.06 4.13
N MET A 57 -7.20 -6.77 4.44
CA MET A 57 -6.72 -5.80 3.46
C MET A 57 -5.32 -6.14 2.95
N VAL A 58 -4.39 -6.49 3.85
CA VAL A 58 -3.02 -6.89 3.48
C VAL A 58 -3.03 -8.13 2.58
N LEU A 59 -3.83 -9.15 2.91
CA LEU A 59 -4.01 -10.34 2.04
C LEU A 59 -4.60 -9.98 0.68
N THR A 60 -5.55 -9.05 0.64
CA THR A 60 -6.17 -8.58 -0.60
C THR A 60 -5.16 -7.88 -1.50
N LEU A 61 -4.33 -7.00 -0.93
CA LEU A 61 -3.28 -6.29 -1.66
C LEU A 61 -2.18 -7.23 -2.16
N GLU A 62 -1.81 -8.24 -1.37
CA GLU A 62 -0.85 -9.28 -1.75
C GLU A 62 -1.38 -10.13 -2.91
N LYS A 63 -2.63 -10.61 -2.80
CA LYS A 63 -3.29 -11.39 -3.86
C LYS A 63 -3.45 -10.60 -5.15
N ALA A 64 -3.67 -9.30 -5.06
CA ALA A 64 -3.75 -8.40 -6.21
C ALA A 64 -2.37 -8.03 -6.80
N GLY A 65 -1.27 -8.48 -6.17
CA GLY A 65 0.09 -8.21 -6.64
C GLY A 65 0.58 -6.79 -6.40
N PHE A 66 -0.08 -6.01 -5.51
CA PHE A 66 0.34 -4.64 -5.21
C PHE A 66 1.42 -4.57 -4.13
N ILE A 67 1.50 -5.60 -3.28
CA ILE A 67 2.52 -5.75 -2.25
C ILE A 67 3.04 -7.19 -2.18
N SER A 68 4.21 -7.37 -1.57
CA SER A 68 4.67 -8.67 -1.05
C SER A 68 4.95 -8.57 0.45
N ARG A 69 4.85 -9.68 1.17
CA ARG A 69 5.21 -9.77 2.59
C ARG A 69 5.76 -11.14 2.96
N VAL A 70 6.32 -11.25 4.15
CA VAL A 70 6.68 -12.54 4.76
C VAL A 70 5.65 -12.85 5.87
N PRO A 71 4.90 -13.97 5.78
CA PRO A 71 3.95 -14.36 6.80
C PRO A 71 4.59 -14.48 8.19
N GLY A 72 3.94 -13.93 9.22
CA GLY A 72 4.44 -13.93 10.60
C GLY A 72 5.57 -12.94 10.88
N ALA A 73 6.16 -12.30 9.86
CA ALA A 73 7.18 -11.29 10.06
C ALA A 73 6.57 -9.88 10.02
N ALA A 74 6.61 -9.20 11.16
CA ALA A 74 6.25 -7.79 11.23
C ALA A 74 7.19 -6.96 10.34
N ARG A 75 6.66 -5.88 9.74
CA ARG A 75 7.45 -4.93 8.94
C ARG A 75 8.19 -5.58 7.77
N SER A 76 7.54 -6.54 7.11
CA SER A 76 8.04 -7.23 5.91
C SER A 76 7.37 -6.77 4.61
N ILE A 77 6.43 -5.82 4.69
CA ILE A 77 5.66 -5.36 3.55
C ILE A 77 6.55 -4.57 2.59
N GLN A 78 6.52 -4.94 1.32
CA GLN A 78 7.18 -4.26 0.21
C GLN A 78 6.14 -3.87 -0.83
N LEU A 79 6.22 -2.64 -1.35
CA LEU A 79 5.37 -2.17 -2.45
C LEU A 79 5.92 -2.69 -3.78
N LEU A 80 5.04 -3.26 -4.61
CA LEU A 80 5.38 -3.76 -5.94
C LEU A 80 4.89 -2.84 -7.06
N ILE A 81 4.25 -1.72 -6.71
CA ILE A 81 3.79 -0.72 -7.67
C ILE A 81 4.63 0.56 -7.59
N PRO A 82 4.78 1.26 -8.73
CA PRO A 82 5.51 2.52 -8.77
C PRO A 82 4.78 3.59 -7.93
N PRO A 83 5.52 4.48 -7.23
CA PRO A 83 4.93 5.58 -6.46
C PRO A 83 4.01 6.48 -7.29
N GLU A 84 4.30 6.61 -8.58
CA GLU A 84 3.55 7.37 -9.57
C GLU A 84 2.18 6.77 -9.86
N ALA A 85 1.90 5.53 -9.42
CA ALA A 85 0.57 4.92 -9.47
C ALA A 85 -0.23 5.14 -8.18
N LEU A 86 0.39 5.57 -7.08
CA LEU A 86 -0.30 5.75 -5.82
C LEU A 86 -1.25 6.97 -5.89
N PRO A 87 -2.41 6.90 -5.22
CA PRO A 87 -3.20 8.09 -4.99
C PRO A 87 -2.54 8.97 -3.92
N ILE A 88 -2.93 10.24 -3.90
CA ILE A 88 -2.53 11.14 -2.81
C ILE A 88 -3.20 10.65 -1.53
N LEU A 89 -2.40 10.45 -0.47
CA LEU A 89 -2.92 10.14 0.86
C LEU A 89 -3.73 11.34 1.36
N ARG A 90 -5.01 11.12 1.68
CA ARG A 90 -5.95 12.14 2.20
C ARG A 90 -6.26 11.86 3.65
#